data_AF-A0A2V3JA85-F1
#
_entry.id   AF-A0A2V3JA85-F1
#
_cell.length_a   1.000
_cell.length_b   1.000
_cell.length_c   1.000
_cell.angle_alpha   90.00
_cell.angle_beta   90.00
_cell.angle_gamma   90.00
#
_symmetry.space_group_name_H-M   'P 1'
#
loop_
_entity.id
_entity.type
_entity.pdbx_description
1 polymer ?
#
loop_
_entity_poly.entity_id
_entity_poly.type
_entity_poly.pdbx_seq_one_letter_code
_entity_poly.pdbx_strand_id
1 'polypeptide(L)'
;MTKYTIEIFYSEEDEGYIAVVPELPGCSAFGETEEAALEEVKIATELWLETAKKEGRETPRPRGKELFNTLTPRPQKAATQHA
;
A
#
# COMPACT_ATOMS: atom_id res chain seq x y z
N MET A 1 6.91 2.07 -10.83
CA MET A 1 5.51 2.26 -10.37
C MET A 1 5.12 1.08 -9.49
N THR A 2 5.23 1.26 -8.18
CA THR A 2 4.83 0.28 -7.17
C THR A 2 3.33 0.03 -7.27
N LYS A 3 2.94 -1.25 -7.34
CA LYS A 3 1.53 -1.66 -7.47
C LYS A 3 0.85 -1.89 -6.12
N TYR A 4 1.62 -1.81 -5.03
CA TYR A 4 1.17 -2.08 -3.67
C TYR A 4 0.53 -0.85 -3.04
N THR A 5 -0.37 -1.11 -2.10
CA THR A 5 -1.00 -0.09 -1.27
C THR A 5 0.02 0.47 -0.29
N ILE A 6 0.08 1.79 -0.17
CA ILE A 6 0.90 2.50 0.82
C ILE A 6 -0.07 3.25 1.73
N GLU A 7 -0.02 2.97 3.02
CA GLU A 7 -0.74 3.72 4.04
C GLU A 7 0.25 4.65 4.75
N ILE A 8 -0.09 5.94 4.84
CA ILE A 8 0.73 6.95 5.49
C ILE A 8 -0.07 7.55 6.63
N PHE A 9 0.52 7.63 7.82
CA PHE A 9 -0.09 8.23 8.99
C PHE A 9 0.99 8.90 9.86
N TYR A 10 0.58 9.89 10.65
CA TYR A 10 1.46 10.53 11.62
C TYR A 10 1.58 9.65 12.89
N SER A 11 2.80 9.45 13.38
CA SER A 11 3.13 8.76 14.63
C SER A 11 3.59 9.78 15.65
N GLU A 12 2.87 9.89 16.77
CA GLU A 12 3.30 10.73 17.90
C GLU A 12 4.54 10.16 18.61
N GLU A 13 4.77 8.84 18.53
CA GLU A 13 5.94 8.19 19.13
C GLU A 13 7.23 8.49 18.37
N ASP A 14 7.15 8.53 17.03
CA ASP A 14 8.28 8.83 16.16
C ASP A 14 8.39 10.31 15.79
N GLU A 15 7.44 11.14 16.26
CA GLU A 15 7.32 12.57 15.93
C GLU A 15 7.36 12.87 14.41
N GLY A 16 6.78 11.98 13.59
CA GLY A 16 6.81 12.08 12.14
C GLY A 16 5.86 11.12 11.43
N TYR A 17 5.98 11.01 10.10
CA TYR A 17 5.11 10.17 9.28
C TYR A 17 5.68 8.78 9.10
N ILE A 18 4.82 7.78 9.30
CA ILE A 18 5.10 6.37 9.03
C ILE A 18 4.33 5.97 7.78
N ALA A 19 5.06 5.43 6.80
CA ALA A 19 4.52 4.84 5.60
C ALA A 19 4.68 3.32 5.68
N VAL A 20 3.58 2.58 5.54
CA VAL A 20 3.59 1.10 5.60
C VAL A 20 3.02 0.50 4.31
N VAL A 21 3.51 -0.68 3.97
CA VAL A 21 2.95 -1.51 2.89
C VAL A 21 2.34 -2.76 3.51
N PRO A 22 1.03 -2.77 3.82
CA PRO A 22 0.38 -3.87 4.56
C PRO A 22 0.50 -5.23 3.87
N GLU A 23 0.74 -5.21 2.57
CA GLU A 23 0.85 -6.39 1.72
C GLU A 23 2.23 -7.04 1.80
N LEU A 24 3.24 -6.30 2.26
CA LEU A 24 4.62 -6.74 2.40
C LEU A 24 5.00 -6.73 3.88
N PRO A 25 4.96 -7.89 4.56
CA PRO A 25 5.24 -7.96 6.00
C PRO A 25 6.58 -7.32 6.36
N GLY A 26 6.55 -6.40 7.32
CA GLY A 26 7.72 -5.66 7.79
C GLY A 26 8.23 -4.56 6.87
N CYS A 27 7.52 -4.24 5.77
CA CYS A 27 7.87 -3.14 4.89
C CYS A 27 7.23 -1.84 5.38
N SER A 28 8.03 -1.01 6.04
CA SER A 28 7.66 0.33 6.49
C SER A 28 8.83 1.29 6.34
N ALA A 29 8.53 2.58 6.32
CA ALA A 29 9.52 3.64 6.34
C ALA A 29 9.01 4.84 7.14
N PHE A 30 9.94 5.67 7.58
CA PHE A 30 9.70 6.90 8.31
C PHE A 30 10.09 8.11 7.47
N GLY A 31 9.43 9.25 7.68
CA GLY A 31 9.88 10.53 7.17
C GLY A 31 9.27 11.68 7.97
N GLU A 32 9.99 12.81 8.03
CA GLU A 32 9.50 14.03 8.70
C GLU A 32 8.27 14.64 7.99
N THR A 33 8.08 14.31 6.71
CA THR A 33 6.89 14.67 5.92
C THR A 33 6.27 13.45 5.25
N GLU A 34 5.02 13.58 4.82
CA GLU A 34 4.32 12.55 4.05
C GLU A 34 5.10 12.16 2.79
N GLU A 35 5.69 13.13 2.09
CA GLU A 35 6.48 12.90 0.88
C GLU A 35 7.78 12.16 1.18
N ALA A 36 8.46 12.53 2.27
CA ALA A 36 9.69 11.85 2.70
C ALA A 36 9.39 10.38 3.05
N ALA A 37 8.35 10.12 3.84
CA ALA A 37 7.95 8.76 4.19
C ALA A 37 7.54 7.96 2.92
N LEU A 38 6.87 8.61 1.97
CA LEU A 38 6.48 8.02 0.70
C LEU A 38 7.68 7.69 -0.20
N GLU A 39 8.72 8.52 -0.22
CA GLU A 39 9.95 8.24 -0.97
C GLU A 39 10.69 7.04 -0.38
N GLU A 40 10.89 7.04 0.93
CA GLU A 40 11.60 5.99 1.63
C GLU A 40 10.87 4.64 1.54
N VAL A 41 9.54 4.61 1.66
CA VAL A 41 8.79 3.35 1.56
C VAL A 41 8.83 2.75 0.16
N LYS A 42 8.96 3.58 -0.89
CA LYS A 42 9.11 3.07 -2.26
C LYS A 42 10.45 2.35 -2.43
N ILE A 43 11.52 2.90 -1.84
CA ILE A 43 12.84 2.28 -1.80
C ILE A 43 12.78 0.98 -1.00
N ALA A 44 12.21 1.01 0.20
CA ALA A 44 12.03 -0.16 1.05
C ALA A 44 11.23 -1.27 0.34
N THR A 45 10.19 -0.89 -0.41
CA THR A 45 9.39 -1.83 -1.22
C THR A 45 10.23 -2.51 -2.29
N GLU A 46 11.05 -1.75 -3.03
CA GLU A 46 11.91 -2.32 -4.08
C GLU A 46 12.92 -3.30 -3.48
N LEU A 47 13.59 -2.90 -2.39
CA LEU A 47 14.54 -3.74 -1.66
C LEU A 47 13.90 -5.01 -1.12
N TRP A 48 12.67 -4.92 -0.59
CA TRP A 48 11.91 -6.06 -0.10
C TRP A 48 11.66 -7.08 -1.23
N LEU A 49 11.23 -6.60 -2.41
CA LEU A 49 10.95 -7.45 -3.57
C LEU A 49 12.21 -8.09 -4.13
N GLU A 50 13.30 -7.34 -4.22
CA GLU A 50 14.61 -7.87 -4.64
C GLU A 50 15.11 -8.96 -3.68
N THR A 51 14.98 -8.72 -2.38
CA THR A 51 15.39 -9.66 -1.33
C THR A 51 14.53 -10.92 -1.37
N ALA A 52 13.20 -10.78 -1.44
CA ALA A 52 12.29 -11.90 -1.58
C ALA A 52 12.62 -12.75 -2.81
N LYS A 53 12.95 -12.12 -3.95
CA LYS A 53 13.37 -12.83 -5.17
C LYS A 53 14.70 -13.57 -4.98
N LYS A 54 15.69 -12.96 -4.32
CA LYS A 54 17.00 -13.59 -4.05
C LYS A 54 16.88 -14.78 -3.11
N GLU A 55 16.00 -14.70 -2.11
CA GLU A 55 15.76 -15.75 -1.14
C GLU A 55 14.74 -16.81 -1.61
N GLY A 56 14.17 -16.65 -2.80
CA GLY A 56 13.13 -17.56 -3.31
C GLY A 56 11.82 -17.51 -2.53
N ARG A 57 11.56 -16.42 -1.82
CA ARG A 57 10.30 -16.20 -1.10
C ARG A 57 9.19 -15.85 -2.09
N GLU A 58 7.98 -16.30 -1.80
CA GLU A 58 6.81 -15.93 -2.59
C GLU A 58 6.52 -14.44 -2.46
N THR A 59 6.45 -13.75 -3.60
CA THR A 59 6.09 -12.33 -3.63
C THR A 59 4.57 -12.16 -3.50
N PRO A 60 4.06 -11.46 -2.47
CA PRO A 60 2.64 -11.19 -2.31
C PRO A 60 2.09 -10.44 -3.52
N ARG A 61 0.84 -10.71 -3.91
CA ARG A 61 0.21 -9.98 -5.02
C ARG A 61 -0.32 -8.64 -4.51
N PRO A 62 -0.16 -7.54 -5.27
CA PRO A 62 -0.78 -6.26 -4.94
C PRO A 62 -2.31 -6.32 -5.06
N ARG A 63 -3.02 -5.84 -4.04
CA ARG A 63 -4.47 -5.88 -3.85
C ARG A 63 -5.13 -4.50 -3.89
N GLY A 64 -4.38 -3.43 -4.17
CA GLY A 64 -4.89 -2.05 -4.09
C GLY A 64 -6.17 -1.80 -4.89
N LYS A 65 -6.33 -2.43 -6.07
CA LYS A 65 -7.56 -2.33 -6.88
C LYS A 65 -8.76 -3.04 -6.24
N GLU A 66 -8.52 -4.20 -5.63
CA GLU A 66 -9.57 -4.98 -4.97
C GLU A 66 -10.02 -4.27 -3.69
N LEU A 67 -9.08 -3.73 -2.93
CA LEU A 67 -9.34 -2.93 -1.75
C LEU A 67 -10.15 -1.68 -2.09
N PHE A 68 -9.75 -0.94 -3.13
CA PHE A 68 -10.49 0.23 -3.61
C PHE A 68 -11.95 -0.11 -3.97
N ASN A 69 -12.17 -1.17 -4.75
CA ASN A 69 -13.52 -1.60 -5.12
C ASN A 69 -14.38 -1.99 -3.91
N THR A 70 -13.76 -2.54 -2.86
CA THR A 70 -14.44 -2.97 -1.63
C THR A 70 -14.82 -1.78 -0.76
N LEU A 71 -13.93 -0.80 -0.61
CA LEU A 71 -14.15 0.40 0.22
C LEU A 71 -15.00 1.46 -0.49
N THR A 72 -14.98 1.47 -1.83
CA THR A 72 -15.73 2.43 -2.65
C THR A 72 -16.60 1.70 -3.68
N PRO A 73 -17.61 0.92 -3.22
CA PRO A 73 -18.50 0.23 -4.14
C PRO A 73 -19.25 1.27 -4.97
N ARG A 74 -19.07 1.21 -6.30
CA ARG A 74 -19.85 2.08 -7.19
C ARG A 74 -21.33 1.74 -7.02
N PRO A 75 -22.22 2.73 -6.84
CA PRO A 75 -23.64 2.47 -6.82
C PRO A 75 -24.01 1.80 -8.15
N GLN A 76 -24.44 0.53 -8.10
CA GLN A 76 -24.97 -0.12 -9.29
C GLN A 76 -26.18 0.68 -9.74
N LYS A 77 -26.19 1.14 -11.00
CA LYS A 77 -27.38 1.73 -11.60
C LYS A 77 -28.53 0.75 -11.32
N ALA A 78 -29.51 1.20 -10.54
CA ALA A 78 -30.72 0.43 -10.31
C ALA A 78 -31.20 -0.06 -11.67
N ALA A 79 -31.25 -1.38 -11.84
CA ALA A 79 -31.82 -1.98 -13.03
C ALA A 79 -33.30 -1.58 -13.02
N THR A 80 -33.61 -0.49 -13.71
CA THR A 80 -34.98 -0.14 -14.01
C THR A 80 -35.50 -1.18 -15.00
N GLN A 81 -35.96 -2.30 -14.48
CA GLN A 81 -36.86 -3.20 -15.19
C GLN A 81 -38.17 -2.40 -15.33
N HIS A 82 -38.34 -1.72 -16.47
CA HIS A 82 -39.69 -1.34 -16.89
C HIS A 82 -40.35 -2.60 -17.44
N ALA A 83 -41.31 -3.09 -16.66
CA ALA A 83 -42.34 -4.03 -17.09
C ALA A 83 -43.36 -3.31 -17.98
#